data_AF-A0A2U3L2Y3-F1
#
_entry.id   AF-A0A2U3L2Y3-F1
#
_cell.length_a   1.000
_cell.length_b   1.000
_cell.length_c   1.000
_cell.angle_alpha   90.00
_cell.angle_beta   90.00
_cell.angle_gamma   90.00
#
_symmetry.space_group_name_H-M   'P 1'
#
loop_
_entity.id
_entity.type
_entity.pdbx_description
1 polymer ?
#
loop_
_entity_poly.entity_id
_entity_poly.type
_entity_poly.pdbx_seq_one_letter_code
_entity_poly.pdbx_strand_id
1 'polypeptide(L)'
;MGKCAGYNMAGRPAEYGGTFGIMNATQVADVPFVSMGIVHTTGHNYETYVSSSRNAYRKLVFSPDGARLVGVLFVGDISRAGLYRFVIKERMPVAKLKSNIINHTLHYGHFIRP
;
A
#
# COMPACT_ATOMS: atom_id res chain seq x y z
N MET A 1 14.83 4.98 10.47
CA MET A 1 14.93 5.30 11.92
C MET A 1 16.30 5.84 12.30
N GLY A 2 17.42 5.20 11.94
CA GLY A 2 18.78 5.71 12.26
C GLY A 2 19.06 7.16 11.80
N LYS A 3 18.63 7.54 10.59
CA LYS A 3 18.78 8.92 10.09
C LYS A 3 18.02 9.97 10.93
N CYS A 4 16.77 9.71 11.31
CA CYS A 4 16.02 10.61 12.19
C CYS A 4 16.68 10.72 13.57
N ALA A 5 17.13 9.58 14.13
CA ALA A 5 17.86 9.57 15.39
C ALA A 5 19.14 10.41 15.30
N GLY A 6 19.94 10.24 14.25
CA GLY A 6 21.15 11.03 14.01
C GLY A 6 20.86 12.52 13.92
N TYR A 7 19.80 12.93 13.21
CA TYR A 7 19.39 14.34 13.17
C TYR A 7 18.99 14.87 14.54
N ASN A 8 18.16 14.15 15.28
CA ASN A 8 17.74 14.57 16.61
C ASN A 8 18.93 14.67 17.58
N MET A 9 19.90 13.74 17.52
CA MET A 9 21.14 13.82 18.31
C MET A 9 22.01 15.02 17.93
N ALA A 10 21.99 15.44 16.66
CA ALA A 10 22.69 16.64 16.17
C ALA A 10 21.91 17.95 16.41
N GLY A 11 20.86 17.93 17.24
CA GLY A 11 20.03 19.10 17.52
C GLY A 11 19.14 19.55 16.35
N ARG A 12 18.96 18.71 15.32
CA ARG A 12 18.06 18.96 14.18
C ARG A 12 16.77 18.17 14.37
N PRO A 13 15.63 18.82 14.68
CA PRO A 13 14.36 18.12 14.84
C PRO A 13 14.00 17.33 13.58
N ALA A 14 13.80 16.02 13.74
CA ALA A 14 13.39 15.12 12.67
C ALA A 14 12.36 14.12 13.19
N GLU A 15 11.18 14.16 12.59
CA GLU A 15 10.10 13.22 12.91
C GLU A 15 10.18 11.98 12.02
N TYR A 16 9.87 10.82 12.59
CA TYR A 16 9.72 9.60 11.81
C TYR A 16 8.31 9.53 11.25
N GLY A 17 8.15 9.63 9.93
CA GLY A 17 6.85 9.63 9.23
C GLY A 17 6.03 8.34 9.31
N GLY A 18 6.35 7.43 10.23
CA GLY A 18 5.59 6.22 10.53
C GLY A 18 5.82 5.04 9.59
N THR A 19 5.03 3.98 9.80
CA THR A 19 5.17 2.67 9.14
C THR A 19 4.17 2.45 7.99
N PHE A 20 3.16 3.32 7.85
CA PHE A 20 2.07 3.18 6.87
C PHE A 20 2.52 3.20 5.39
N GLY A 21 3.75 3.66 5.11
CA GLY A 21 4.36 3.60 3.78
C GLY A 21 5.49 2.57 3.66
N ILE A 22 5.66 1.67 4.62
CA ILE A 22 6.67 0.61 4.53
C ILE A 22 6.11 -0.52 3.67
N MET A 23 6.92 -0.93 2.69
CA MET A 23 6.65 -2.06 1.84
C MET A 23 7.49 -3.22 2.35
N ASN A 24 6.82 -4.27 2.84
CA ASN A 24 7.49 -5.54 3.09
C ASN A 24 7.43 -6.34 1.79
N ALA A 25 8.55 -6.47 1.12
CA ALA A 25 8.70 -7.23 -0.12
C ALA A 25 9.66 -8.38 0.12
N THR A 26 9.28 -9.58 -0.29
CA THR A 26 10.15 -10.76 -0.26
C THR A 26 9.69 -11.77 -1.29
N GLN A 27 10.39 -12.90 -1.38
CA GLN A 27 10.13 -13.95 -2.33
C GLN A 27 10.28 -15.31 -1.64
N VAL A 28 9.39 -16.25 -1.96
CA VAL A 28 9.49 -17.65 -1.55
C VAL A 28 9.52 -18.50 -2.83
N ALA A 29 10.58 -19.29 -2.99
CA ALA A 29 10.91 -19.93 -4.27
C ALA A 29 10.91 -18.88 -5.40
N ASP A 30 10.08 -19.05 -6.43
CA ASP A 30 9.95 -18.10 -7.56
C ASP A 30 8.69 -17.23 -7.47
N VAL A 31 8.03 -17.19 -6.31
CA VAL A 31 6.80 -16.42 -6.10
C VAL A 31 7.10 -15.17 -5.28
N PRO A 32 7.14 -13.98 -5.91
CA PRO A 32 7.32 -12.74 -5.17
C PRO A 32 6.03 -12.38 -4.43
N PHE A 33 6.16 -11.72 -3.29
CA PHE A 33 5.02 -11.13 -2.61
C PHE A 33 5.38 -9.84 -1.91
N VAL A 34 4.38 -8.96 -1.83
CA VAL A 34 4.51 -7.64 -1.24
C VAL A 34 3.30 -7.38 -0.34
N SER A 35 3.56 -6.85 0.86
CA SER A 35 2.54 -6.33 1.75
C SER A 35 2.84 -4.88 2.16
N MET A 36 1.80 -4.08 2.28
CA MET A 36 1.87 -2.68 2.68
C MET A 36 0.65 -2.34 3.54
N GLY A 37 0.85 -1.55 4.60
CA GLY A 37 -0.24 -1.09 5.45
C GLY A 37 -0.96 -2.22 6.20
N ILE A 38 -2.28 -2.08 6.39
CA ILE A 38 -3.11 -3.01 7.17
C ILE A 38 -3.62 -4.15 6.28
N VAL A 39 -3.16 -5.37 6.55
CA VAL A 39 -3.57 -6.58 5.79
C VAL A 39 -4.31 -7.62 6.63
N HIS A 40 -4.16 -7.58 7.96
CA HIS A 40 -4.91 -8.40 8.90
C HIS A 40 -6.18 -7.64 9.29
N THR A 41 -7.33 -8.16 8.89
CA THR A 41 -8.62 -7.47 9.00
C THR A 41 -9.64 -8.23 9.85
N THR A 42 -9.26 -9.39 10.41
CA THR A 42 -10.13 -10.22 11.23
C THR A 42 -10.61 -9.44 12.46
N GLY A 43 -11.92 -9.42 12.71
CA GLY A 43 -12.50 -8.67 13.84
C GLY A 43 -12.57 -7.15 13.64
N HIS A 44 -12.30 -6.64 12.44
CA HIS A 44 -12.36 -5.22 12.11
C HIS A 44 -13.25 -4.95 10.89
N ASN A 45 -13.92 -3.79 10.87
CA ASN A 45 -14.88 -3.40 9.84
C ASN A 45 -14.23 -2.79 8.59
N TYR A 46 -13.14 -3.38 8.09
CA TYR A 46 -12.52 -2.90 6.85
C TYR A 46 -13.25 -3.42 5.62
N GLU A 47 -13.40 -2.56 4.61
CA GLU A 47 -13.87 -2.98 3.29
C GLU A 47 -12.71 -3.70 2.58
N THR A 48 -12.93 -4.93 2.12
CA THR A 48 -11.89 -5.74 1.48
C THR A 48 -12.30 -6.22 0.11
N TYR A 49 -11.34 -6.22 -0.82
CA TYR A 49 -11.49 -6.81 -2.14
C TYR A 49 -10.41 -7.84 -2.33
N VAL A 50 -10.80 -9.03 -2.77
CA VAL A 50 -9.89 -10.13 -3.05
C VAL A 50 -10.05 -10.56 -4.50
N SER A 51 -8.93 -10.66 -5.20
CA SER A 51 -8.85 -11.19 -6.55
C SER A 51 -7.80 -12.30 -6.56
N SER A 52 -8.19 -13.48 -7.03
CA SER A 52 -7.32 -14.64 -7.11
C SER A 52 -7.36 -15.23 -8.51
N SER A 53 -6.21 -15.71 -8.96
CA SER A 53 -6.00 -16.39 -10.23
C SER A 53 -4.96 -17.49 -10.03
N ARG A 54 -4.70 -18.29 -11.06
CA ARG A 54 -3.73 -19.39 -10.99
C ARG A 54 -2.34 -18.95 -10.49
N ASN A 55 -1.89 -17.77 -10.89
CA ASN A 55 -0.51 -17.30 -10.64
C ASN A 55 -0.44 -16.04 -9.78
N ALA A 56 -1.57 -15.47 -9.36
CA ALA A 56 -1.58 -14.23 -8.61
C ALA A 56 -2.73 -14.16 -7.61
N TYR A 57 -2.42 -13.61 -6.44
CA TYR A 57 -3.39 -13.27 -5.40
C TYR A 57 -3.22 -11.81 -5.02
N ARG A 58 -4.34 -11.09 -4.90
CA ARG A 58 -4.39 -9.70 -4.46
C ARG A 58 -5.47 -9.53 -3.42
N LYS A 59 -5.12 -8.96 -2.28
CA LYS A 59 -6.04 -8.44 -1.27
C LYS A 59 -5.84 -6.94 -1.14
N LEU A 60 -6.91 -6.19 -1.25
CA LEU A 60 -6.97 -4.75 -1.05
C LEU A 60 -7.81 -4.47 0.19
N VAL A 61 -7.33 -3.56 1.03
CA VAL A 61 -8.00 -3.18 2.28
C VAL A 61 -8.24 -1.68 2.26
N PHE A 62 -9.50 -1.31 2.31
CA PHE A 62 -9.96 0.07 2.39
C PHE A 62 -10.42 0.38 3.81
N SER A 63 -10.41 1.66 4.18
CA SER A 63 -11.01 2.14 5.43
C SER A 63 -12.48 1.72 5.53
N PRO A 64 -13.08 1.68 6.74
CA PRO A 64 -14.47 1.27 6.91
C PRO A 64 -15.49 2.06 6.06
N ASP A 65 -15.20 3.32 5.77
CA ASP A 65 -15.99 4.21 4.90
C ASP A 65 -15.65 4.06 3.40
N GLY A 66 -14.67 3.22 3.05
CA GLY A 66 -14.20 3.00 1.70
C GLY A 66 -13.45 4.17 1.06
N ALA A 67 -13.18 5.25 1.80
CA ALA A 67 -12.64 6.50 1.28
C ALA A 67 -11.12 6.48 1.04
N ARG A 68 -10.39 5.57 1.70
CA ARG A 68 -8.94 5.43 1.59
C ARG A 68 -8.53 3.97 1.43
N LEU A 69 -7.49 3.74 0.64
CA LEU A 69 -6.77 2.47 0.64
C LEU A 69 -5.79 2.47 1.82
N VAL A 70 -5.92 1.50 2.72
CA VAL A 70 -5.14 1.41 3.97
C VAL A 70 -4.18 0.23 3.99
N GLY A 71 -4.32 -0.71 3.06
CA GLY A 71 -3.36 -1.78 2.90
C GLY A 71 -3.56 -2.62 1.64
N VAL A 72 -2.51 -3.33 1.25
CA VAL A 72 -2.51 -4.29 0.15
C VAL A 72 -1.62 -5.49 0.46
N LEU A 73 -2.00 -6.64 -0.09
CA LEU A 73 -1.19 -7.86 -0.14
C LEU A 73 -1.22 -8.40 -1.57
N PHE A 74 -0.07 -8.47 -2.21
CA PHE A 74 0.12 -9.01 -3.56
C PHE A 74 1.02 -10.24 -3.50
N VAL A 75 0.66 -11.29 -4.22
CA VAL A 75 1.43 -12.52 -4.38
C VAL A 75 1.45 -12.86 -5.87
N GLY A 76 2.61 -13.23 -6.40
CA GLY A 76 2.82 -13.53 -7.82
C GLY A 76 2.98 -12.28 -8.67
N ASP A 77 1.89 -11.55 -8.94
CA ASP A 77 1.94 -10.27 -9.66
C ASP A 77 2.08 -9.09 -8.69
N ILE A 78 3.31 -8.64 -8.50
CA ILE A 78 3.65 -7.46 -7.68
C ILE A 78 3.86 -6.20 -8.53
N SER A 79 3.49 -6.23 -9.81
CA SER A 79 3.59 -5.06 -10.68
C SER A 79 2.83 -3.88 -10.07
N ARG A 80 3.33 -2.66 -10.31
CA ARG A 80 2.70 -1.40 -9.85
C ARG A 80 2.62 -1.25 -8.32
N ALA A 81 3.21 -2.14 -7.51
CA ALA A 81 3.22 -2.06 -6.04
C ALA A 81 3.67 -0.69 -5.51
N GLY A 82 4.61 -0.03 -6.18
CA GLY A 82 5.04 1.34 -5.83
C GLY A 82 3.94 2.39 -5.91
N LEU A 83 2.97 2.25 -6.81
CA LEU A 83 1.83 3.17 -6.94
C LEU A 83 0.84 2.99 -5.80
N TYR A 84 0.56 1.74 -5.40
CA TYR A 84 -0.26 1.45 -4.22
C TYR A 84 0.41 1.97 -2.95
N ARG A 85 1.74 1.79 -2.83
CA ARG A 85 2.53 2.37 -1.75
C ARG A 85 2.35 3.89 -1.67
N PHE A 86 2.41 4.57 -2.82
CA PHE A 86 2.22 6.02 -2.89
C PHE A 86 0.82 6.42 -2.41
N VAL A 87 -0.22 5.78 -2.91
CA VAL A 87 -1.62 6.02 -2.50
C VAL A 87 -1.81 5.86 -0.99
N ILE A 88 -1.27 4.79 -0.40
CA ILE A 88 -1.36 4.51 1.05
C ILE A 88 -0.55 5.54 1.85
N LYS A 89 0.70 5.79 1.44
CA LYS A 89 1.62 6.70 2.14
C LYS A 89 1.08 8.13 2.21
N GLU A 90 0.53 8.63 1.10
CA GLU A 90 -0.03 9.98 1.00
C GLU A 90 -1.50 10.06 1.47
N ARG A 91 -2.08 8.94 1.95
CA ARG A 91 -3.45 8.85 2.48
C ARG A 91 -4.49 9.41 1.51
N MET A 92 -4.28 9.18 0.22
CA MET A 92 -5.07 9.80 -0.85
C MET A 92 -6.54 9.36 -0.79
N PRO A 93 -7.50 10.27 -1.04
CA PRO A 93 -8.88 9.89 -1.32
C PRO A 93 -8.93 9.04 -2.58
N VAL A 94 -9.53 7.85 -2.50
CA VAL A 94 -9.49 6.88 -3.61
C VAL A 94 -10.75 6.88 -4.47
N ALA A 95 -11.76 7.69 -4.19
CA ALA A 95 -13.05 7.66 -4.90
C ALA A 95 -12.91 7.65 -6.44
N LYS A 96 -12.05 8.49 -7.00
CA LYS A 96 -11.80 8.57 -8.46
C LYS A 96 -10.91 7.46 -9.02
N LEU A 97 -10.17 6.76 -8.15
CA LEU A 97 -9.21 5.73 -8.53
C LEU A 97 -9.64 4.33 -8.11
N LYS A 98 -10.76 4.18 -7.38
CA LYS A 98 -11.13 2.95 -6.67
C LYS A 98 -11.28 1.78 -7.64
N SER A 99 -11.97 1.98 -8.76
CA SER A 99 -12.08 0.97 -9.83
C SER A 99 -10.72 0.54 -10.36
N ASN A 100 -9.78 1.47 -10.52
CA ASN A 100 -8.47 1.22 -11.11
C ASN A 100 -7.54 0.52 -10.10
N ILE A 101 -7.71 0.84 -8.80
CA ILE A 101 -7.09 0.15 -7.68
C ILE A 101 -7.57 -1.30 -7.61
N ILE A 102 -8.89 -1.52 -7.67
CA ILE A 102 -9.51 -2.86 -7.63
C ILE A 102 -9.07 -3.72 -8.82
N ASN A 103 -9.05 -3.13 -10.02
CA ASN A 103 -8.74 -3.84 -11.26
C ASN A 103 -7.25 -3.95 -11.58
N HIS A 104 -6.35 -3.48 -10.71
CA HIS A 104 -4.90 -3.49 -10.93
C HIS A 104 -4.43 -2.70 -12.17
N THR A 105 -5.15 -1.63 -12.53
CA THR A 105 -4.88 -0.82 -13.73
C THR A 105 -4.24 0.54 -13.45
N LEU A 106 -3.88 0.83 -12.18
CA LEU A 106 -3.16 2.05 -11.80
C LEU A 106 -1.87 2.24 -12.58
N HIS A 107 -1.66 3.46 -13.06
CA HIS A 107 -0.47 3.91 -13.78
C HIS A 107 -0.22 5.39 -13.48
N TYR A 108 0.99 5.89 -13.75
CA TYR A 108 1.42 7.25 -13.36
C TYR A 108 0.51 8.37 -13.86
N GLY A 109 -0.08 8.22 -15.04
CA GLY A 109 -1.03 9.19 -15.62
C GLY A 109 -2.22 9.53 -14.72
N HIS A 110 -2.62 8.65 -13.80
CA HIS A 110 -3.68 8.94 -12.82
C HIS A 110 -3.30 9.96 -11.75
N PHE A 111 -2.00 10.24 -11.59
CA PHE A 111 -1.49 11.17 -10.58
C PHE A 111 -1.05 12.50 -11.19
N ILE A 112 -0.97 12.59 -12.51
CA ILE A 112 -0.65 13.83 -13.22
C ILE A 112 -1.94 14.66 -13.27
N ARG A 113 -1.92 15.83 -12.64
CA ARG A 113 -2.94 16.86 -12.91
C ARG A 113 -2.48 17.67 -14.13
N PRO A 114 -3.36 17.99 -15.07
CA PRO A 114 -3.12 19.07 -16.02
C PRO A 114 -3.02 20.42 -15.29
#